data_AF-H2C2Q2-F1
#
_entry.id   AF-H2C2Q2-F1
#
_cell.length_a   1.000
_cell.length_b   1.000
_cell.length_c   1.000
_cell.angle_alpha   90.00
_cell.angle_beta   90.00
_cell.angle_gamma   90.00
#
_symmetry.space_group_name_H-M   'P 1'
#
loop_
_entity.id
_entity.type
_entity.pdbx_description
1 polymer ?
#
loop_
_entity_poly.entity_id
_entity_poly.type
_entity_poly.pdbx_seq_one_letter_code
_entity_poly.pdbx_strand_id
1 'polypeptide(L)'
;MFLRIYSYVKRRKFTTSKSGNRKITRFAKKQLLIHGVIKSLRLGFNVVLVNPKGTTNSEEHEKVMREKGFDRHTASAYLIALKGLGMLNNIK
;
A
#
# COMPACT_ATOMS: atom_id res chain seq x y z
N MET A 1 13.60 -8.69 -4.71
CA MET A 1 13.28 -8.32 -6.11
C MET A 1 11.92 -7.61 -6.27
N PHE A 2 10.84 -8.07 -5.61
CA PHE A 2 9.48 -7.50 -5.73
C PHE A 2 9.33 -6.04 -5.25
N LEU A 3 9.93 -5.71 -4.10
CA LEU A 3 9.89 -4.36 -3.49
C LEU A 3 10.46 -3.27 -4.41
N ARG A 4 11.50 -3.60 -5.18
CA ARG A 4 12.18 -2.67 -6.09
C ARG A 4 11.27 -2.28 -7.26
N ILE A 5 10.61 -3.26 -7.89
CA ILE A 5 9.66 -3.01 -8.99
C ILE A 5 8.48 -2.14 -8.53
N TYR A 6 7.94 -2.38 -7.32
CA TYR A 6 6.82 -1.61 -6.80
C TYR A 6 7.15 -0.13 -6.58
N SER A 7 8.36 0.17 -6.09
CA SER A 7 8.87 1.55 -5.98
C SER A 7 8.89 2.28 -7.33
N TYR A 8 9.33 1.58 -8.38
CA TYR A 8 9.38 2.12 -9.74
C TYR A 8 7.98 2.34 -10.33
N VAL A 9 7.04 1.41 -10.11
CA VAL A 9 5.62 1.58 -10.48
C VAL A 9 5.04 2.80 -9.76
N LYS A 10 5.34 2.98 -8.47
CA LYS A 10 4.85 4.12 -7.68
C LYS A 10 5.32 5.47 -8.25
N ARG A 11 6.55 5.54 -8.77
CA ARG A 11 7.20 6.74 -9.30
C ARG A 11 7.18 6.87 -10.83
N ARG A 12 6.57 5.91 -11.55
CA ARG A 12 6.64 5.78 -13.02
C ARG A 12 8.08 5.87 -13.58
N LYS A 13 9.08 5.44 -12.79
CA LYS A 13 10.48 5.46 -13.21
C LYS A 13 10.79 4.16 -13.93
N PHE A 14 11.16 4.23 -15.20
CA PHE A 14 11.55 3.05 -15.97
C PHE A 14 12.82 2.40 -15.40
N THR A 15 12.90 1.09 -15.55
CA THR A 15 14.03 0.23 -15.16
C THR A 15 14.73 -0.28 -16.42
N THR A 16 15.85 -0.97 -16.26
CA THR A 16 16.53 -1.65 -17.38
C THR A 16 15.76 -2.86 -17.91
N SER A 17 14.84 -3.43 -17.13
CA SER A 17 14.09 -4.64 -17.50
C SER A 17 12.82 -4.34 -18.30
N LYS A 18 12.63 -5.02 -19.45
CA LYS A 18 11.43 -4.90 -20.30
C LYS A 18 10.14 -5.30 -19.55
N SER A 19 10.19 -6.36 -18.76
CA SER A 19 9.04 -6.86 -17.97
C SER A 19 8.62 -5.89 -16.87
N GLY A 20 9.59 -5.28 -16.17
CA GLY A 20 9.33 -4.23 -15.18
C GLY A 20 8.67 -3.01 -15.82
N ASN A 21 9.21 -2.56 -16.97
CA ASN A 21 8.68 -1.41 -17.70
C ASN A 21 7.25 -1.64 -18.19
N ARG A 22 6.93 -2.84 -18.70
CA ARG A 22 5.55 -3.22 -19.06
C ARG A 22 4.59 -3.09 -17.87
N LYS A 23 4.98 -3.56 -16.68
CA LYS A 23 4.16 -3.45 -15.45
C LYS A 23 3.98 -1.98 -15.04
N ILE A 24 5.04 -1.18 -15.11
CA ILE A 24 5.02 0.26 -14.80
C ILE A 24 4.07 1.00 -15.74
N THR A 25 4.09 0.73 -17.04
CA THR A 25 3.22 1.41 -18.01
C THR A 25 1.76 0.99 -17.86
N ARG A 26 1.49 -0.32 -17.75
CA ARG A 26 0.12 -0.87 -17.73
C ARG A 26 -0.63 -0.65 -16.44
N PHE A 27 0.04 -0.50 -15.30
CA PHE A 27 -0.67 -0.37 -14.02
C PHE A 27 -1.39 0.98 -13.92
N ALA A 28 -2.72 0.92 -13.87
CA ALA A 28 -3.65 2.06 -13.88
C ALA A 28 -3.80 2.74 -12.51
N LYS A 29 -2.67 3.06 -11.84
CA LYS A 29 -2.65 3.55 -10.45
C LYS A 29 -3.57 4.76 -10.20
N LYS A 30 -3.49 5.78 -11.06
CA LYS A 30 -4.25 7.02 -10.91
C LYS A 30 -5.74 6.77 -11.09
N GLN A 31 -6.12 5.98 -12.11
CA GLN A 31 -7.51 5.63 -12.35
C GLN A 31 -8.10 4.81 -11.19
N LEU A 32 -7.37 3.80 -10.69
CA LEU A 32 -7.83 2.96 -9.57
C LEU A 32 -8.04 3.76 -8.29
N LEU A 33 -7.13 4.68 -7.96
CA LEU A 33 -7.29 5.56 -6.80
C LEU A 33 -8.51 6.46 -6.93
N ILE A 34 -8.67 7.15 -8.06
CA ILE A 34 -9.84 8.02 -8.30
C ILE A 34 -11.14 7.22 -8.22
N HIS A 35 -11.19 6.05 -8.86
CA HIS A 35 -12.36 5.19 -8.85
C HIS A 35 -12.75 4.75 -7.44
N GLY A 36 -11.77 4.31 -6.64
CA GLY A 36 -11.98 3.90 -5.26
C GLY A 36 -12.55 5.02 -4.38
N VAL A 37 -11.99 6.23 -4.50
CA VAL A 37 -12.47 7.41 -3.75
C VAL A 37 -13.91 7.75 -4.15
N ILE A 38 -14.20 7.88 -5.44
CA ILE A 38 -15.55 8.23 -5.93
C ILE A 38 -16.58 7.19 -5.48
N LYS A 39 -16.28 5.89 -5.62
CA LYS A 39 -17.23 4.83 -5.23
C LYS A 39 -17.49 4.82 -3.73
N SER A 40 -16.46 5.04 -2.92
CA SER A 40 -16.59 5.09 -1.46
C SER A 40 -17.45 6.29 -1.01
N LEU A 41 -17.20 7.47 -1.58
CA LEU A 41 -18.00 8.68 -1.30
C LEU A 41 -19.46 8.51 -1.73
N ARG A 42 -19.73 7.86 -2.87
CA ARG A 42 -21.10 7.57 -3.34
C ARG A 42 -21.87 6.65 -2.40
N LEU A 43 -21.18 5.81 -1.63
CA LEU A 43 -21.76 4.94 -0.61
C LEU A 43 -21.87 5.62 0.77
N GLY A 44 -21.48 6.90 0.89
CA GLY A 44 -21.53 7.64 2.15
C GLY A 44 -20.37 7.34 3.10
N PHE A 45 -19.30 6.70 2.63
CA PHE A 45 -18.12 6.43 3.46
C PHE A 45 -17.18 7.63 3.53
N ASN A 46 -16.58 7.82 4.71
CA ASN A 46 -15.48 8.75 4.91
C ASN A 46 -14.18 8.14 4.39
N VAL A 47 -13.52 8.84 3.46
CA VAL A 47 -12.30 8.37 2.80
C VAL A 47 -11.09 9.09 3.38
N VAL A 48 -10.12 8.32 3.88
CA VAL A 48 -8.84 8.83 4.38
C VAL A 48 -7.71 8.31 3.50
N LEU A 49 -6.90 9.23 2.96
CA LEU A 49 -5.72 8.87 2.18
C LEU A 49 -4.49 8.73 3.08
N VAL A 50 -3.96 7.51 3.15
CA VAL A 50 -2.83 7.17 4.02
C VAL A 50 -1.59 6.83 3.18
N ASN A 51 -0.41 7.30 3.58
CA ASN A 51 0.83 6.94 2.91
C ASN A 51 1.30 5.52 3.32
N PRO A 52 1.34 4.53 2.41
CA PRO A 52 1.67 3.14 2.73
C PRO A 52 3.18 2.89 2.93
N LYS A 53 4.00 3.94 3.05
CA LYS A 53 5.44 3.78 3.29
C LYS A 53 5.64 3.06 4.63
N GLY A 54 6.40 1.94 4.59
CA GLY A 54 6.79 1.18 5.78
C GLY A 54 5.81 0.08 6.21
N THR A 55 4.88 -0.38 5.36
CA THR A 55 3.84 -1.34 5.78
C THR A 55 4.17 -2.81 5.52
N THR A 56 5.15 -3.11 4.65
CA THR A 56 5.47 -4.49 4.22
C THR A 56 6.92 -4.87 4.50
N ASN A 57 7.77 -3.91 4.87
CA ASN A 57 9.19 -4.14 5.18
C ASN A 57 9.54 -3.41 6.48
N SER A 58 8.72 -3.61 7.51
CA SER A 58 8.96 -3.07 8.85
C SER A 58 8.90 -4.19 9.86
N GLU A 59 9.55 -3.99 11.01
CA GLU A 59 9.52 -4.97 12.09
C GLU A 59 8.10 -5.17 12.62
N GLU A 60 7.26 -4.13 12.61
CA GLU A 60 5.85 -4.27 13.00
C GLU A 60 5.09 -5.19 12.04
N HIS A 61 5.47 -5.23 10.76
CA HIS A 61 4.85 -6.14 9.79
C HIS A 61 5.11 -7.60 10.16
N GLU A 62 6.35 -7.94 10.49
CA GLU A 62 6.68 -9.31 10.92
C GLU A 62 6.05 -9.67 12.27
N LYS A 63 6.05 -8.73 13.23
CA LYS A 63 5.39 -8.93 14.53
C LYS A 63 3.91 -9.19 14.37
N VAL A 64 3.19 -8.37 13.60
CA VAL A 64 1.76 -8.55 13.35
C VAL A 64 1.48 -9.89 12.67
N MET A 65 2.32 -10.32 11.71
CA MET A 65 2.15 -11.62 11.06
C MET A 65 2.34 -12.78 12.05
N ARG A 66 3.32 -12.71 12.95
CA ARG A 66 3.59 -13.78 13.94
C ARG A 66 2.58 -13.80 15.08
N GLU A 67 2.24 -12.64 15.63
CA GLU A 67 1.36 -12.51 16.80
C GLU A 67 -0.11 -12.69 16.45
N LYS A 68 -0.56 -12.17 15.30
CA LYS A 68 -1.97 -12.26 14.86
C LYS A 68 -2.21 -13.38 13.85
N GLY A 69 -1.16 -14.04 13.36
CA GLY A 69 -1.28 -15.09 12.34
C GLY A 69 -1.73 -14.59 10.97
N PHE A 70 -1.57 -13.30 10.68
CA PHE A 70 -2.02 -12.69 9.43
C PHE A 70 -1.11 -13.05 8.25
N ASP A 71 -1.70 -13.23 7.07
CA ASP A 71 -0.93 -13.30 5.83
C ASP A 71 -0.30 -11.93 5.48
N ARG A 72 0.67 -11.94 4.58
CA ARG A 72 1.43 -10.73 4.19
C ARG A 72 0.51 -9.59 3.69
N HIS A 73 -0.57 -9.89 3.00
CA HIS A 73 -1.49 -8.89 2.50
C HIS A 73 -2.37 -8.34 3.63
N THR A 74 -2.93 -9.21 4.47
CA THR A 74 -3.75 -8.80 5.61
C THR A 74 -2.94 -7.98 6.62
N ALA A 75 -1.71 -8.39 6.95
CA ALA A 75 -0.84 -7.62 7.82
C ALA A 75 -0.51 -6.23 7.26
N SER A 76 -0.28 -6.13 5.94
CA SER A 76 -0.05 -4.83 5.29
C SER A 76 -1.28 -3.92 5.35
N ALA A 77 -2.48 -4.48 5.13
CA ALA A 77 -3.74 -3.74 5.20
C ALA A 77 -4.04 -3.26 6.63
N TYR A 78 -3.81 -4.13 7.62
CA TYR A 78 -3.98 -3.84 9.04
C TYR A 78 -3.10 -2.66 9.48
N LEU A 79 -1.82 -2.65 9.10
CA LEU A 79 -0.92 -1.54 9.40
C LEU A 79 -1.35 -0.22 8.72
N ILE A 80 -1.91 -0.27 7.51
CA ILE A 80 -2.46 0.92 6.85
C ILE A 80 -3.66 1.48 7.63
N ALA A 81 -4.54 0.59 8.12
CA ALA A 81 -5.69 1.00 8.93
C ALA A 81 -5.24 1.65 10.24
N LEU A 82 -4.32 1.02 10.98
CA LEU A 82 -3.74 1.60 12.21
C LEU A 82 -3.09 2.97 11.98
N LYS A 83 -2.42 3.13 10.84
CA LYS A 83 -1.82 4.41 10.45
C LYS A 83 -2.88 5.47 10.15
N GLY A 84 -3.96 5.10 9.47
CA GLY A 84 -5.08 5.99 9.18
C GLY A 84 -5.82 6.44 10.45
N LEU A 85 -5.88 5.56 11.45
CA LEU A 85 -6.44 5.86 12.77
C LEU A 85 -5.49 6.67 13.67
N GLY A 86 -4.27 6.97 13.22
CA GLY A 86 -3.27 7.71 14.00
C GLY A 86 -2.62 6.91 15.14
N MET A 87 -2.95 5.63 15.31
CA MET A 87 -2.49 4.80 16.42
C MET A 87 -0.99 4.51 16.38
N LEU A 88 -0.38 4.51 15.18
CA LEU A 88 1.07 4.29 15.03
C LEU A 88 1.94 5.48 15.52
N ASN A 89 1.37 6.69 15.65
CA ASN A 89 2.14 7.85 16.13
C ASN A 89 2.32 7.85 17.66
N ASN A 90 1.47 7.11 18.39
CA ASN A 90 1.51 6.99 19.86
C ASN A 90 2.36 5.82 20.37
N ILE A 91 3.02 5.08 19.46
CA ILE A 91 3.86 3.91 19.79
C ILE A 91 5.36 4.29 19.71
N LYS A 92 5.67 5.58 19.56
CA LYS A 92 7.04 6.11 19.57
C LYS A 92 7.49 6.48 20.96
#